data_AF-A0A2J7RSX1-F1
#
_entry.id   AF-A0A2J7RSX1-F1
#
_cell.length_a   1.000
_cell.length_b   1.000
_cell.length_c   1.000
_cell.angle_alpha   90.00
_cell.angle_beta   90.00
_cell.angle_gamma   90.00
#
_symmetry.space_group_name_H-M   'P 1'
#
loop_
_entity.id
_entity.type
_entity.pdbx_description
1 polymer ?
#
loop_
_entity_poly.entity_id
_entity_poly.type
_entity_poly.pdbx_seq_one_letter_code
_entity_poly.pdbx_strand_id
1 'polypeptide(L)'
;MAARLSAILMKCLSSNSKFEVSDQINGWMMDVCSMMQSLKSHGLATATHIQSYHVLSNPVLERVITSHLQTFGCTVVMGTSSEDINSLILFLALFLDTDELHCSRFVLPPEKCSFHAALFLQGLLLNEFGCRELCSIELASNPYPVTAVDLTRGAQAAAVKQTPLRHHRWQVTWWEYHLLSEEGKAEGPRHPVHESMLHPVKEGASLVCSLLKDLRHLPPGLWLTYIQLFKQKLHSLAFNLLSLVCWIRNGSDKPGHCRYLAQALGLEEGDLLIVLAVAEKLQPGVYAFVMDDNSVPR
;
A
#
# COMPACT_ATOMS: atom_id res chain seq x y z
N MET A 1 6.20 1.82 -14.42
CA MET A 1 7.62 2.26 -14.41
C MET A 1 7.77 3.76 -14.72
N ALA A 2 7.13 4.30 -15.77
CA ALA A 2 7.19 5.72 -16.12
C ALA A 2 6.67 6.69 -15.03
N ALA A 3 5.54 6.40 -14.39
CA ALA A 3 5.03 7.22 -13.27
C ALA A 3 5.97 7.21 -12.03
N ARG A 4 6.72 6.12 -11.84
CA ARG A 4 7.68 5.98 -10.73
C ARG A 4 8.96 6.78 -10.99
N LEU A 5 9.46 6.75 -12.22
CA LEU A 5 10.53 7.63 -12.68
C LEU A 5 10.08 9.11 -12.72
N SER A 6 8.82 9.38 -13.00
CA SER A 6 8.25 10.74 -12.98
C SER A 6 8.18 11.32 -11.57
N ALA A 7 7.71 10.55 -10.57
CA ALA A 7 7.75 10.99 -9.16
C ALA A 7 9.19 11.30 -8.68
N ILE A 8 10.16 10.51 -9.18
CA ILE A 8 11.59 10.70 -8.95
C ILE A 8 12.11 11.98 -9.64
N LEU A 9 11.73 12.23 -10.89
CA LEU A 9 12.18 13.39 -11.69
C LEU A 9 11.52 14.70 -11.25
N MET A 10 10.28 14.67 -10.75
CA MET A 10 9.55 15.86 -10.28
C MET A 10 10.17 16.45 -9.01
N LYS A 11 10.85 15.62 -8.19
CA LYS A 11 11.64 16.06 -7.04
C LYS A 11 12.86 16.92 -7.42
N CYS A 12 13.31 16.85 -8.69
CA CYS A 12 14.44 17.63 -9.21
C CYS A 12 14.04 19.03 -9.70
N LEU A 13 12.75 19.30 -9.92
CA LEU A 13 12.28 20.54 -10.54
C LEU A 13 11.92 21.63 -9.52
N SER A 14 11.92 21.33 -8.22
CA SER A 14 11.48 22.26 -7.18
C SER A 14 12.58 23.17 -6.60
N SER A 15 13.88 22.92 -6.83
CA SER A 15 14.96 23.70 -6.19
C SER A 15 15.82 24.47 -7.19
N ASN A 16 15.64 25.80 -7.21
CA ASN A 16 16.31 26.72 -8.13
C ASN A 16 17.58 27.34 -7.50
N SER A 17 18.51 26.50 -7.02
CA SER A 17 19.80 26.94 -6.46
C SER A 17 20.94 25.99 -6.89
N LYS A 18 21.91 26.50 -7.66
CA LYS A 18 22.88 25.68 -8.41
C LYS A 18 23.88 24.87 -7.56
N PHE A 19 23.99 25.15 -6.25
CA PHE A 19 24.93 24.47 -5.36
C PHE A 19 24.25 23.39 -4.49
N GLU A 20 23.00 23.60 -4.05
CA GLU A 20 22.23 22.61 -3.27
C GLU A 20 21.73 21.44 -4.12
N VAL A 21 21.52 21.68 -5.42
CA VAL A 21 21.07 20.65 -6.38
C VAL A 21 22.07 19.49 -6.48
N SER A 22 23.38 19.75 -6.38
CA SER A 22 24.40 18.69 -6.46
C SER A 22 24.35 17.76 -5.25
N ASP A 23 24.26 18.30 -4.03
CA ASP A 23 24.22 17.50 -2.81
C ASP A 23 22.89 16.76 -2.66
N GLN A 24 21.79 17.36 -3.11
CA GLN A 24 20.48 16.73 -3.13
C GLN A 24 20.40 15.58 -4.14
N ILE A 25 20.97 15.76 -5.34
CA ILE A 25 21.09 14.68 -6.34
C ILE A 25 21.98 13.56 -5.80
N ASN A 26 23.11 13.89 -5.17
CA ASN A 26 24.00 12.91 -4.56
C ASN A 26 23.28 12.10 -3.47
N GLY A 27 22.52 12.75 -2.59
CA GLY A 27 21.69 12.08 -1.58
C GLY A 27 20.68 11.11 -2.21
N TRP A 28 19.93 11.58 -3.21
CA TRP A 28 18.97 10.72 -3.93
C TRP A 28 19.64 9.54 -4.65
N MET A 29 20.77 9.76 -5.31
CA MET A 29 21.51 8.70 -5.99
C MET A 29 21.98 7.65 -4.97
N MET A 30 22.45 8.08 -3.80
CA MET A 30 22.86 7.18 -2.74
C MET A 30 21.68 6.37 -2.19
N ASP A 31 20.53 7.00 -1.99
CA ASP A 31 19.30 6.33 -1.54
C ASP A 31 18.84 5.28 -2.56
N VAL A 32 18.85 5.61 -3.86
CA VAL A 32 18.48 4.66 -4.92
C VAL A 32 19.50 3.53 -5.04
N CYS A 33 20.80 3.83 -4.95
CA CYS A 33 21.84 2.79 -4.95
C CYS A 33 21.67 1.84 -3.76
N SER A 34 21.42 2.38 -2.57
CA SER A 34 21.14 1.61 -1.36
C SER A 34 19.90 0.73 -1.51
N MET A 35 18.82 1.28 -2.06
CA MET A 35 17.60 0.53 -2.38
C MET A 35 17.89 -0.64 -3.33
N MET A 36 18.57 -0.37 -4.45
CA MET A 36 18.90 -1.39 -5.45
C MET A 36 19.82 -2.47 -4.87
N GLN A 37 20.79 -2.07 -4.05
CA GLN A 37 21.66 -3.00 -3.34
C GLN A 37 20.87 -3.90 -2.40
N SER A 38 19.91 -3.35 -1.66
CA SER A 38 19.04 -4.12 -0.75
C SER A 38 18.13 -5.12 -1.49
N LEU A 39 17.63 -4.75 -2.67
CA LEU A 39 16.83 -5.63 -3.52
C LEU A 39 17.69 -6.76 -4.10
N LYS A 40 18.96 -6.48 -4.41
CA LYS A 40 19.90 -7.49 -4.88
C LYS A 40 20.28 -8.48 -3.78
N SER A 41 20.49 -8.01 -2.55
CA SER A 41 20.93 -8.86 -1.43
C SER A 41 19.79 -9.64 -0.78
N HIS A 42 18.63 -9.02 -0.58
CA HIS A 42 17.52 -9.57 0.21
C HIS A 42 16.17 -9.46 -0.51
N GLY A 43 16.16 -9.41 -1.84
CA GLY A 43 14.95 -9.37 -2.64
C GLY A 43 14.09 -10.63 -2.52
N LEU A 44 12.79 -10.48 -2.75
CA LEU A 44 11.82 -11.58 -2.67
C LEU A 44 11.68 -12.42 -3.95
N ALA A 45 12.32 -12.02 -5.05
CA ALA A 45 12.10 -12.60 -6.38
C ALA A 45 12.27 -14.13 -6.46
N THR A 46 13.10 -14.72 -5.58
CA THR A 46 13.39 -16.15 -5.53
C THR A 46 12.63 -16.90 -4.43
N ALA A 47 11.89 -16.20 -3.57
CA ALA A 47 11.20 -16.79 -2.44
C ALA A 47 9.90 -17.49 -2.89
N THR A 48 9.96 -18.82 -3.04
CA THR A 48 8.81 -19.65 -3.46
C THR A 48 8.36 -20.64 -2.39
N HIS A 49 9.07 -20.73 -1.26
CA HIS A 49 8.78 -21.73 -0.23
C HIS A 49 8.08 -21.13 0.98
N ILE A 50 6.85 -21.58 1.21
CA ILE A 50 6.07 -21.27 2.43
C ILE A 50 6.45 -22.31 3.49
N GLN A 51 6.88 -21.89 4.68
CA GLN A 51 7.08 -22.79 5.82
C GLN A 51 6.36 -22.37 7.10
N SER A 52 5.81 -21.15 7.18
CA SER A 52 5.40 -20.59 8.47
C SER A 52 3.89 -20.70 8.71
N TYR A 53 3.47 -21.81 9.31
CA TYR A 53 2.09 -22.01 9.82
C TYR A 53 1.69 -21.01 10.90
N HIS A 54 2.68 -20.51 11.64
CA HIS A 54 2.46 -19.63 12.78
C HIS A 54 1.80 -18.30 12.39
N VAL A 55 1.92 -17.88 11.14
CA VAL A 55 1.31 -16.63 10.65
C VAL A 55 -0.22 -16.67 10.75
N LEU A 56 -0.86 -17.81 10.47
CA LEU A 56 -2.34 -17.93 10.47
C LEU A 56 -2.97 -17.75 11.86
N SER A 57 -2.19 -17.93 12.93
CA SER A 57 -2.61 -17.72 14.31
C SER A 57 -2.49 -16.26 14.75
N ASN A 58 -1.94 -15.38 13.92
CA ASN A 58 -1.76 -13.99 14.26
C ASN A 58 -3.12 -13.26 14.31
N PRO A 59 -3.51 -12.67 15.45
CA PRO A 59 -4.83 -12.06 15.63
C PRO A 59 -5.06 -10.82 14.75
N VAL A 60 -4.01 -10.24 14.16
CA VAL A 60 -4.14 -9.08 13.26
C VAL A 60 -4.15 -9.44 11.78
N LEU A 61 -3.98 -10.73 11.43
CA LEU A 61 -3.75 -11.15 10.05
C LEU A 61 -4.89 -10.74 9.10
N GLU A 62 -6.14 -10.83 9.55
CA GLU A 62 -7.32 -10.42 8.77
C GLU A 62 -7.24 -8.94 8.37
N ARG A 63 -6.84 -8.07 9.30
CA ARG A 63 -6.65 -6.64 9.06
C ARG A 63 -5.44 -6.36 8.19
N VAL A 64 -4.34 -7.09 8.40
CA VAL A 64 -3.12 -6.95 7.60
C VAL A 64 -3.38 -7.28 6.14
N ILE A 65 -3.99 -8.44 5.84
CA ILE A 65 -4.25 -8.84 4.44
C ILE A 65 -5.26 -7.90 3.78
N THR A 66 -6.32 -7.53 4.51
CA THR A 66 -7.31 -6.56 4.02
C THR A 66 -6.63 -5.27 3.61
N SER A 67 -5.83 -4.68 4.50
CA SER A 67 -5.10 -3.45 4.24
C SER A 67 -4.09 -3.64 3.11
N HIS A 68 -3.31 -4.72 3.11
CA HIS A 68 -2.35 -5.04 2.07
C HIS A 68 -2.98 -5.06 0.67
N LEU A 69 -4.15 -5.69 0.53
CA LEU A 69 -4.87 -5.75 -0.74
C LEU A 69 -5.49 -4.40 -1.12
N GLN A 70 -6.05 -3.65 -0.16
CA GLN A 70 -6.58 -2.30 -0.38
C GLN A 70 -5.49 -1.29 -0.77
N THR A 71 -4.28 -1.46 -0.25
CA THR A 71 -3.12 -0.62 -0.54
C THR A 71 -2.23 -1.21 -1.64
N PHE A 72 -2.82 -1.90 -2.63
CA PHE A 72 -2.11 -2.34 -3.85
C PHE A 72 -0.94 -3.30 -3.62
N GLY A 73 -0.82 -3.91 -2.45
CA GLY A 73 0.32 -4.73 -2.05
C GLY A 73 1.47 -3.93 -1.42
N CYS A 74 1.34 -2.61 -1.30
CA CYS A 74 2.31 -1.75 -0.63
C CYS A 74 2.20 -1.87 0.89
N THR A 75 3.14 -2.57 1.52
CA THR A 75 3.16 -2.84 2.96
C THR A 75 4.56 -2.76 3.54
N VAL A 76 4.68 -2.11 4.69
CA VAL A 76 5.86 -2.11 5.54
C VAL A 76 5.57 -2.87 6.83
N VAL A 77 6.37 -3.89 7.12
CA VAL A 77 6.26 -4.72 8.32
C VAL A 77 7.37 -4.37 9.30
N MET A 78 6.99 -3.90 10.48
CA MET A 78 7.90 -3.48 11.54
C MET A 78 7.83 -4.42 12.73
N GLY A 79 8.98 -4.69 13.35
CA GLY A 79 9.06 -5.55 14.54
C GLY A 79 10.47 -5.61 15.12
N THR A 80 10.63 -6.37 16.19
CA THR A 80 11.92 -6.60 16.87
C THR A 80 12.62 -7.87 16.40
N SER A 81 11.89 -8.82 15.82
CA SER A 81 12.40 -10.10 15.31
C SER A 81 12.35 -10.13 13.79
N SER A 82 13.50 -10.33 13.14
CA SER A 82 13.57 -10.54 11.69
C SER A 82 12.83 -11.80 11.24
N GLU A 83 12.76 -12.82 12.10
CA GLU A 83 12.07 -14.08 11.78
C GLU A 83 10.56 -13.87 11.67
N ASP A 84 9.97 -13.13 12.63
CA ASP A 84 8.55 -12.82 12.63
C ASP A 84 8.18 -11.90 11.46
N ILE A 85 9.01 -10.87 11.22
CA ILE A 85 8.84 -9.96 10.09
C ILE A 85 8.90 -10.72 8.76
N ASN A 86 9.95 -11.52 8.55
CA ASN A 86 10.15 -12.25 7.31
C ASN A 86 9.10 -13.34 7.11
N SER A 87 8.60 -13.96 8.19
CA SER A 87 7.47 -14.90 8.12
C SER A 87 6.20 -14.24 7.60
N LEU A 88 5.85 -13.05 8.12
CA LEU A 88 4.69 -12.31 7.61
C LEU A 88 4.91 -11.82 6.17
N ILE A 89 6.12 -11.34 5.85
CA ILE A 89 6.48 -10.93 4.48
C ILE A 89 6.32 -12.09 3.49
N LEU A 90 6.84 -13.27 3.82
CA LEU A 90 6.67 -14.48 2.98
C LEU A 90 5.20 -14.80 2.73
N PHE A 91 4.36 -14.64 3.75
CA PHE A 91 2.93 -14.90 3.61
C PHE A 91 2.22 -13.86 2.74
N LEU A 92 2.51 -12.56 2.93
CA LEU A 92 1.94 -11.49 2.12
C LEU A 92 2.42 -11.53 0.66
N ALA A 93 3.64 -12.00 0.43
CA ALA A 93 4.21 -12.20 -0.90
C ALA A 93 3.34 -13.10 -1.81
N LEU A 94 2.55 -14.01 -1.22
CA LEU A 94 1.66 -14.92 -1.97
C LEU A 94 0.56 -14.17 -2.73
N PHE A 95 0.24 -12.95 -2.32
CA PHE A 95 -0.78 -12.12 -2.97
C PHE A 95 -0.20 -11.24 -4.08
N LEU A 96 1.12 -11.09 -4.13
CA LEU A 96 1.81 -10.23 -5.09
C LEU A 96 2.04 -10.94 -6.43
N ASP A 97 2.22 -10.15 -7.48
CA ASP A 97 2.65 -10.63 -8.80
C ASP A 97 4.18 -10.66 -8.92
N THR A 98 4.70 -11.36 -9.92
CA THR A 98 6.15 -11.54 -10.12
C THR A 98 6.91 -10.21 -10.13
N ASP A 99 6.43 -9.20 -10.84
CA ASP A 99 7.09 -7.89 -10.91
C ASP A 99 7.08 -7.14 -9.57
N GLU A 100 6.04 -7.36 -8.77
CA GLU A 100 5.88 -6.77 -7.45
C GLU A 100 6.83 -7.42 -6.43
N LEU A 101 7.04 -8.75 -6.56
CA LEU A 101 8.04 -9.50 -5.79
C LEU A 101 9.47 -9.03 -6.08
N HIS A 102 9.79 -8.68 -7.33
CA HIS A 102 11.10 -8.10 -7.68
C HIS A 102 11.32 -6.72 -7.06
N CYS A 103 10.24 -6.03 -6.69
CA CYS A 103 10.26 -4.73 -6.03
C CYS A 103 9.97 -4.86 -4.53
N SER A 104 10.29 -6.00 -3.93
CA SER A 104 10.04 -6.33 -2.52
C SER A 104 11.28 -6.96 -1.89
N ARG A 105 11.45 -6.78 -0.57
CA ARG A 105 12.63 -7.29 0.16
C ARG A 105 12.33 -7.78 1.58
N PHE A 106 13.15 -8.71 2.04
CA PHE A 106 13.24 -9.16 3.43
C PHE A 106 13.98 -8.16 4.31
N VAL A 107 13.93 -8.42 5.61
CA VAL A 107 14.87 -7.89 6.60
C VAL A 107 16.07 -8.81 6.68
N LEU A 108 17.28 -8.24 6.59
CA LEU A 108 18.50 -8.95 7.00
C LEU A 108 19.13 -8.26 8.21
N PRO A 109 19.22 -8.95 9.37
CA PRO A 109 20.10 -8.52 10.45
C PRO A 109 21.57 -8.63 10.04
N PRO A 110 22.47 -7.72 10.47
CA PRO A 110 22.26 -6.61 11.41
C PRO A 110 21.89 -5.28 10.73
N GLU A 111 21.63 -5.27 9.41
CA GLU A 111 21.37 -4.04 8.67
C GLU A 111 20.03 -3.40 9.08
N LYS A 112 20.10 -2.19 9.64
CA LYS A 112 18.93 -1.34 9.86
C LYS A 112 18.56 -0.68 8.52
N CYS A 113 17.89 -1.41 7.63
CA CYS A 113 17.41 -0.85 6.36
C CYS A 113 16.46 0.33 6.64
N SER A 114 16.60 1.46 5.93
CA SER A 114 15.63 2.59 5.93
C SER A 114 14.36 2.25 5.17
N PHE A 115 13.25 2.95 5.43
CA PHE A 115 12.07 2.87 4.58
C PHE A 115 12.43 3.40 3.19
N HIS A 116 11.99 2.71 2.14
CA HIS A 116 12.16 3.19 0.77
C HIS A 116 10.81 3.26 0.08
N ALA A 117 10.49 4.41 -0.50
CA ALA A 117 9.30 4.58 -1.32
C ALA A 117 9.38 3.71 -2.59
N ALA A 118 8.22 3.43 -3.18
CA ALA A 118 7.99 2.61 -4.37
C ALA A 118 8.27 1.11 -4.25
N LEU A 119 8.76 0.62 -3.11
CA LEU A 119 8.75 -0.81 -2.81
C LEU A 119 7.32 -1.28 -2.50
N PHE A 120 6.98 -2.49 -2.93
CA PHE A 120 5.69 -3.10 -2.57
C PHE A 120 5.76 -3.64 -1.16
N LEU A 121 6.59 -4.65 -0.91
CA LEU A 121 6.67 -5.25 0.41
C LEU A 121 8.08 -5.10 0.98
N GLN A 122 8.17 -4.56 2.19
CA GLN A 122 9.45 -4.39 2.87
C GLN A 122 9.31 -4.59 4.37
N GLY A 123 10.35 -5.14 4.99
CA GLY A 123 10.44 -5.22 6.43
C GLY A 123 11.42 -4.23 7.01
N LEU A 124 11.19 -3.83 8.26
CA LEU A 124 12.00 -2.85 8.98
C LEU A 124 12.16 -3.29 10.44
N LEU A 125 13.40 -3.46 10.90
CA LEU A 125 13.66 -3.63 12.33
C LEU A 125 13.41 -2.34 13.07
N LEU A 126 12.77 -2.44 14.24
CA LEU A 126 12.63 -1.36 15.21
C LEU A 126 13.99 -1.06 15.86
N ASN A 127 14.16 0.16 16.35
CA ASN A 127 15.37 0.52 17.09
C ASN A 127 15.39 -0.13 18.48
N GLU A 128 16.48 0.06 19.22
CA GLU A 128 16.67 -0.49 20.58
C GLU A 128 15.61 -0.02 21.58
N PHE A 129 14.93 1.10 21.29
CA PHE A 129 13.82 1.62 22.08
C PHE A 129 12.45 1.07 21.65
N GLY A 130 12.42 0.12 20.70
CA GLY A 130 11.18 -0.45 20.16
C GLY A 130 10.38 0.53 19.29
N CYS A 131 11.02 1.61 18.83
CA CYS A 131 10.38 2.68 18.08
C CYS A 131 10.93 2.79 16.67
N ARG A 132 10.05 3.10 15.72
CA ARG A 132 10.45 3.50 14.39
C ARG A 132 9.39 4.42 13.81
N GLU A 133 9.76 5.66 13.59
CA GLU A 133 8.88 6.62 12.94
C GLU A 133 9.02 6.48 11.44
N LEU A 134 7.87 6.32 10.77
CA LEU A 134 7.79 6.41 9.32
C LEU A 134 7.64 7.89 8.98
N CYS A 135 8.53 8.41 8.14
CA CYS A 135 8.49 9.81 7.77
C CYS A 135 7.24 10.08 6.91
N SER A 136 6.44 11.04 7.36
CA SER A 136 5.28 11.58 6.65
C SER A 136 5.60 11.95 5.19
N ILE A 137 6.77 12.52 4.94
CA ILE A 137 7.23 12.91 3.59
C ILE A 137 7.46 11.68 2.72
N GLU A 138 8.12 10.65 3.27
CA GLU A 138 8.41 9.41 2.53
C GLU A 138 7.11 8.64 2.22
N LEU A 139 6.17 8.60 3.17
CA LEU A 139 4.85 7.99 2.97
C LEU A 139 4.06 8.72 1.88
N ALA A 140 4.00 10.06 1.93
CA ALA A 140 3.31 10.86 0.92
C ALA A 140 3.94 10.74 -0.47
N SER A 141 5.27 10.55 -0.52
CA SER A 141 6.00 10.36 -1.79
C SER A 141 5.76 8.99 -2.44
N ASN A 142 5.15 8.03 -1.72
CA ASN A 142 4.92 6.69 -2.27
C ASN A 142 3.87 6.76 -3.40
N PRO A 143 4.06 6.09 -4.56
CA PRO A 143 3.10 6.17 -5.66
C PRO A 143 1.69 5.62 -5.33
N TYR A 144 1.61 4.71 -4.37
CA TYR A 144 0.39 4.05 -3.92
C TYR A 144 0.22 4.22 -2.41
N PRO A 145 -0.99 4.05 -1.86
CA PRO A 145 -1.19 3.94 -0.42
C PRO A 145 -0.25 2.90 0.21
N VAL A 146 0.13 3.10 1.47
CA VAL A 146 1.00 2.19 2.23
C VAL A 146 0.26 1.67 3.45
N THR A 147 0.32 0.36 3.65
CA THR A 147 -0.02 -0.30 4.92
C THR A 147 1.21 -0.35 5.81
N ALA A 148 1.11 0.11 7.05
CA ALA A 148 2.12 -0.02 8.09
C ALA A 148 1.66 -1.03 9.15
N VAL A 149 2.43 -2.11 9.32
CA VAL A 149 2.19 -3.16 10.30
C VAL A 149 3.25 -3.08 11.39
N ASP A 150 2.83 -3.04 12.65
CA ASP A 150 3.71 -3.07 13.81
C ASP A 150 3.40 -4.30 14.65
N LEU A 151 4.28 -5.31 14.54
CA LEU A 151 4.12 -6.60 15.21
C LEU A 151 4.26 -6.50 16.74
N THR A 152 4.86 -5.45 17.27
CA THR A 152 5.04 -5.27 18.73
C THR A 152 3.76 -4.87 19.45
N ARG A 153 2.78 -4.34 18.70
CA ARG A 153 1.49 -3.87 19.26
C ARG A 153 0.46 -4.98 19.41
N GLY A 154 0.78 -6.20 18.98
CA GLY A 154 -0.11 -7.36 19.11
C GLY A 154 -1.48 -7.11 18.47
N ALA A 155 -2.57 -7.47 19.18
CA ALA A 155 -3.94 -7.36 18.66
C ALA A 155 -4.51 -5.93 18.62
N GLN A 156 -3.77 -4.91 19.08
CA GLN A 156 -4.29 -3.55 19.19
C GLN A 156 -4.67 -2.96 17.82
N ALA A 157 -5.64 -2.04 17.80
CA ALA A 157 -6.01 -1.30 16.58
C ALA A 157 -4.80 -0.59 15.95
N ALA A 158 -3.87 -0.12 16.78
CA ALA A 158 -2.65 0.57 16.34
C ALA A 158 -1.61 -0.34 15.64
N ALA A 159 -1.79 -1.67 15.67
CA ALA A 159 -0.87 -2.62 15.04
C ALA A 159 -0.94 -2.62 13.50
N VAL A 160 -2.07 -2.20 12.92
CA VAL A 160 -2.24 -2.10 11.47
C VAL A 160 -2.80 -0.72 11.15
N LYS A 161 -2.04 0.07 10.43
CA LYS A 161 -2.45 1.39 9.96
C LYS A 161 -2.26 1.50 8.46
N GLN A 162 -3.00 2.37 7.81
CA GLN A 162 -2.85 2.63 6.38
C GLN A 162 -2.92 4.13 6.07
N THR A 163 -2.23 4.54 5.02
CA THR A 163 -2.43 5.86 4.43
C THR A 163 -3.79 5.95 3.75
N PRO A 164 -4.36 7.16 3.55
CA PRO A 164 -5.61 7.32 2.83
C PRO A 164 -5.57 6.66 1.45
N LEU A 165 -6.60 5.87 1.14
CA LEU A 165 -6.69 5.16 -0.15
C LEU A 165 -6.88 6.12 -1.34
N ARG A 166 -7.38 7.35 -1.10
CA ARG A 166 -7.49 8.45 -2.07
C ARG A 166 -6.13 9.14 -2.31
N HIS A 167 -5.08 8.37 -2.58
CA HIS A 167 -3.68 8.83 -2.52
C HIS A 167 -3.33 9.97 -3.48
N HIS A 168 -3.89 9.96 -4.70
CA HIS A 168 -3.56 10.94 -5.74
C HIS A 168 -3.98 12.37 -5.36
N ARG A 169 -5.15 12.54 -4.73
CA ARG A 169 -5.63 13.85 -4.29
C ARG A 169 -4.75 14.42 -3.17
N TRP A 170 -4.29 13.56 -2.26
CA TRP A 170 -3.40 13.96 -1.18
C TRP A 170 -1.99 14.30 -1.65
N GLN A 171 -1.40 13.52 -2.56
CA GLN A 171 -0.11 13.86 -3.15
C GLN A 171 -0.15 15.27 -3.77
N VAL A 172 -1.14 15.56 -4.61
CA VAL A 172 -1.25 16.87 -5.28
C VAL A 172 -1.37 18.00 -4.27
N THR A 173 -2.29 17.89 -3.29
CA THR A 173 -2.45 18.93 -2.25
C THR A 173 -1.21 19.12 -1.38
N TRP A 174 -0.47 18.03 -1.10
CA TRP A 174 0.75 18.08 -0.30
C TRP A 174 1.91 18.70 -1.09
N TRP A 175 2.06 18.37 -2.38
CA TRP A 175 3.03 18.99 -3.28
C TRP A 175 2.76 20.47 -3.50
N GLU A 176 1.51 20.85 -3.75
CA GLU A 176 1.09 22.25 -3.87
C GLU A 176 1.42 23.03 -2.61
N TYR A 177 1.16 22.45 -1.42
CA TYR A 177 1.51 23.07 -0.16
C TYR A 177 3.02 23.29 0.01
N HIS A 178 3.83 22.28 -0.27
CA HIS A 178 5.29 22.40 -0.16
C HIS A 178 5.87 23.42 -1.13
N LEU A 179 5.41 23.41 -2.39
CA LEU A 179 5.85 24.37 -3.40
C LEU A 179 5.47 25.81 -3.00
N LEU A 180 4.25 26.02 -2.49
CA LEU A 180 3.77 27.34 -2.05
C LEU A 180 4.42 27.79 -0.72
N SER A 181 4.81 26.85 0.14
CA SER A 181 5.50 27.13 1.41
C SER A 181 6.94 27.56 1.18
N GLU A 182 7.64 26.94 0.22
CA GLU A 182 8.99 27.35 -0.19
C GLU A 182 8.99 28.72 -0.88
N GLU A 183 7.91 29.07 -1.58
CA GLU A 183 7.72 30.40 -2.18
C GLU A 183 7.29 31.50 -1.18
N GLY A 184 7.09 31.16 0.10
CA GLY A 184 6.62 32.11 1.13
C GLY A 184 5.19 32.61 0.90
N LYS A 185 4.40 31.93 0.08
CA LYS A 185 3.01 32.29 -0.31
C LYS A 185 1.95 31.38 0.30
N ALA A 186 2.34 30.38 1.09
CA ALA A 186 1.38 29.46 1.69
C ALA A 186 0.60 30.15 2.82
N GLU A 187 -0.66 30.50 2.58
CA GLU A 187 -1.65 30.36 3.63
C GLU A 187 -1.75 28.86 3.94
N GLY A 188 -1.59 28.49 5.22
CA GLY A 188 -1.65 27.09 5.66
C GLY A 188 -2.85 26.35 5.05
N PRO A 189 -2.75 25.04 4.83
CA PRO A 189 -3.78 24.32 4.10
C PRO A 189 -5.11 24.49 4.82
N ARG A 190 -6.17 24.77 4.06
CA ARG A 190 -7.55 24.96 4.59
C ARG A 190 -8.09 23.73 5.32
N HIS A 191 -7.38 22.60 5.21
CA HIS A 191 -7.55 21.43 6.05
C HIS A 191 -6.24 21.14 6.80
N PRO A 192 -6.30 20.95 8.13
CA PRO A 192 -5.10 20.82 8.93
C PRO A 192 -4.34 19.55 8.55
N VAL A 193 -3.04 19.68 8.24
CA VAL A 193 -2.06 18.58 8.12
C VAL A 193 -1.85 17.86 9.49
N HIS A 194 -2.71 18.11 10.47
CA HIS A 194 -2.68 17.48 11.80
C HIS A 194 -3.41 16.14 11.85
N GLU A 195 -4.09 15.70 10.79
CA GLU A 195 -4.54 14.30 10.71
C GLU A 195 -3.34 13.39 10.51
N SER A 196 -3.11 12.49 11.46
CA SER A 196 -2.09 11.46 11.35
C SER A 196 -2.25 10.75 10.01
N MET A 197 -1.22 10.78 9.15
CA MET A 197 -1.26 10.15 7.82
C MET A 197 -1.64 8.68 7.87
N LEU A 198 -1.41 8.02 9.00
CA LEU A 198 -1.68 6.61 9.21
C LEU A 198 -2.96 6.42 10.05
N HIS A 199 -3.99 5.91 9.40
CA HIS A 199 -5.28 5.64 10.02
C HIS A 199 -5.36 4.15 10.42
N PRO A 200 -5.82 3.84 11.64
CA PRO A 200 -5.92 2.45 12.08
C PRO A 200 -6.96 1.69 11.25
N VAL A 201 -6.58 0.49 10.80
CA VAL A 201 -7.50 -0.44 10.15
C VAL A 201 -8.25 -1.18 11.26
N LYS A 202 -9.57 -0.99 11.31
CA LYS A 202 -10.42 -1.49 12.40
C LYS A 202 -10.81 -2.95 12.22
N GLU A 203 -11.18 -3.35 11.02
CA GLU A 203 -11.80 -4.63 10.71
C GLU A 203 -11.21 -5.26 9.44
N GLY A 204 -11.31 -6.59 9.33
CA GLY A 204 -10.96 -7.33 8.12
C GLY A 204 -12.15 -7.43 7.17
N ALA A 205 -11.89 -7.41 5.86
CA ALA A 205 -12.93 -7.54 4.85
C ALA A 205 -13.48 -8.98 4.77
N SER A 206 -14.76 -9.14 4.43
CA SER A 206 -15.44 -10.43 4.48
C SER A 206 -14.80 -11.50 3.59
N LEU A 207 -14.31 -11.10 2.39
CA LEU A 207 -13.59 -11.97 1.47
C LEU A 207 -12.29 -12.51 2.08
N VAL A 208 -11.58 -11.68 2.83
CA VAL A 208 -10.33 -12.04 3.51
C VAL A 208 -10.61 -12.94 4.70
N CYS A 209 -11.65 -12.64 5.48
CA CYS A 209 -12.08 -13.48 6.60
C CYS A 209 -12.47 -14.89 6.12
N SER A 210 -13.21 -14.99 5.00
CA SER A 210 -13.54 -16.28 4.38
C SER A 210 -12.28 -17.01 3.90
N LEU A 211 -11.39 -16.33 3.19
CA LEU A 211 -10.12 -16.89 2.72
C LEU A 211 -9.31 -17.49 3.88
N LEU A 212 -9.12 -16.74 4.96
CA LEU A 212 -8.34 -17.18 6.10
C LEU A 212 -9.02 -18.32 6.86
N LYS A 213 -10.35 -18.31 6.97
CA LYS A 213 -11.10 -19.44 7.51
C LYS A 213 -10.83 -20.70 6.70
N ASP A 214 -10.86 -20.63 5.37
CA ASP A 214 -10.62 -21.79 4.51
C ASP A 214 -9.16 -22.26 4.58
N LEU A 215 -8.19 -21.35 4.54
CA LEU A 215 -6.76 -21.66 4.65
C LEU A 215 -6.40 -22.39 5.95
N ARG A 216 -7.06 -22.05 7.07
CA ARG A 216 -6.87 -22.74 8.37
C ARG A 216 -7.31 -24.21 8.35
N HIS A 217 -8.21 -24.60 7.44
CA HIS A 217 -8.68 -25.99 7.31
C HIS A 217 -7.96 -26.76 6.19
N LEU A 218 -7.28 -26.05 5.29
CA LEU A 218 -6.60 -26.65 4.15
C LEU A 218 -5.19 -27.13 4.52
N PRO A 219 -4.73 -28.24 3.92
CA PRO A 219 -3.36 -28.66 4.08
C PRO A 219 -2.42 -27.64 3.41
N PRO A 220 -1.19 -27.51 3.92
CA PRO A 220 -0.27 -26.44 3.54
C PRO A 220 0.12 -26.42 2.07
N GLY A 221 0.28 -27.61 1.48
CA GLY A 221 0.64 -27.76 0.07
C GLY A 221 -0.41 -27.22 -0.89
N LEU A 222 -1.65 -27.00 -0.43
CA LEU A 222 -2.74 -26.46 -1.24
C LEU A 222 -2.93 -24.95 -1.06
N TRP A 223 -2.23 -24.32 -0.12
CA TRP A 223 -2.41 -22.88 0.17
C TRP A 223 -2.11 -22.01 -1.04
N LEU A 224 -0.99 -22.29 -1.74
CA LEU A 224 -0.61 -21.52 -2.92
C LEU A 224 -1.69 -21.58 -4.01
N THR A 225 -2.18 -22.78 -4.30
CA THR A 225 -3.25 -22.98 -5.30
C THR A 225 -4.54 -22.29 -4.87
N TYR A 226 -4.90 -22.36 -3.58
CA TYR A 226 -6.11 -21.70 -3.08
C TYR A 226 -6.00 -20.17 -3.14
N ILE A 227 -4.83 -19.61 -2.81
CA ILE A 227 -4.56 -18.17 -2.95
C ILE A 227 -4.59 -17.75 -4.42
N GLN A 228 -4.08 -18.56 -5.35
CA GLN A 228 -4.20 -18.29 -6.79
C GLN A 228 -5.66 -18.24 -7.26
N LEU A 229 -6.51 -19.18 -6.81
CA LEU A 229 -7.94 -19.16 -7.08
C LEU A 229 -8.61 -17.90 -6.50
N PHE A 230 -8.20 -17.49 -5.30
CA PHE A 230 -8.67 -16.25 -4.69
C PHE A 230 -8.26 -15.02 -5.52
N LYS A 231 -7.00 -14.93 -5.98
CA LYS A 231 -6.55 -13.85 -6.88
C LYS A 231 -7.38 -13.83 -8.17
N GLN A 232 -7.63 -14.99 -8.79
CA GLN A 232 -8.48 -15.08 -9.98
C GLN A 232 -9.91 -14.59 -9.73
N LYS A 233 -10.50 -14.93 -8.57
CA LYS A 233 -11.81 -14.42 -8.15
C LYS A 233 -11.80 -12.89 -8.05
N LEU A 234 -10.76 -12.30 -7.44
CA LEU A 234 -10.63 -10.84 -7.36
C LEU A 234 -10.53 -10.19 -8.74
N HIS A 235 -9.76 -10.78 -9.67
CA HIS A 235 -9.69 -10.29 -11.04
C HIS A 235 -11.06 -10.34 -11.75
N SER A 236 -11.80 -11.44 -11.61
CA SER A 236 -13.14 -11.56 -12.20
C SER A 236 -14.09 -10.49 -11.65
N LEU A 237 -14.07 -10.25 -10.33
CA LEU A 237 -14.86 -9.18 -9.71
C LEU A 237 -14.43 -7.79 -10.23
N ALA A 238 -13.13 -7.56 -10.39
CA ALA A 238 -12.61 -6.30 -10.93
C ALA A 238 -13.07 -6.07 -12.39
N PHE A 239 -13.04 -7.10 -13.24
CA PHE A 239 -13.56 -6.99 -14.61
C PHE A 239 -15.06 -6.70 -14.65
N ASN A 240 -15.85 -7.32 -13.76
CA ASN A 240 -17.27 -7.02 -13.64
C ASN A 240 -17.49 -5.56 -13.19
N LEU A 241 -16.71 -5.09 -12.21
CA LEU A 241 -16.74 -3.70 -11.76
C LEU A 241 -16.41 -2.74 -12.91
N LEU A 242 -15.34 -2.99 -13.67
CA LEU A 242 -14.94 -2.17 -14.82
C LEU A 242 -16.04 -2.14 -15.88
N SER A 243 -16.66 -3.28 -16.17
CA SER A 243 -17.78 -3.36 -17.13
C SER A 243 -18.97 -2.52 -16.67
N LEU A 244 -19.31 -2.56 -15.38
CA LEU A 244 -20.36 -1.72 -14.79
C LEU A 244 -19.98 -0.23 -14.86
N VAL A 245 -18.73 0.12 -14.55
CA VAL A 245 -18.23 1.50 -14.64
C VAL A 245 -18.32 2.02 -16.08
N CYS A 246 -17.93 1.22 -17.08
CA CYS A 246 -18.08 1.57 -18.49
C CYS A 246 -19.56 1.78 -18.88
N TRP A 247 -20.45 0.93 -18.37
CA TRP A 247 -21.88 1.08 -18.61
C TRP A 247 -22.44 2.35 -17.96
N ILE A 248 -22.08 2.64 -16.70
CA ILE A 248 -22.48 3.85 -15.97
C ILE A 248 -21.98 5.10 -16.70
N ARG A 249 -20.73 5.11 -17.18
CA ARG A 249 -20.14 6.24 -17.91
C ARG A 249 -20.91 6.58 -19.20
N ASN A 250 -21.55 5.59 -19.80
CA ASN A 250 -22.37 5.74 -21.01
C ASN A 250 -23.85 6.01 -20.72
N GLY A 251 -24.29 5.82 -19.46
CA GLY A 251 -25.65 6.08 -19.00
C GLY A 251 -25.77 7.45 -18.29
N SER A 252 -26.97 8.01 -18.23
CA SER A 252 -27.20 9.31 -17.58
C SER A 252 -27.04 9.24 -16.05
N ASP A 253 -26.21 10.17 -15.55
CA ASP A 253 -26.03 10.75 -14.20
C ASP A 253 -26.87 10.13 -13.07
N LYS A 254 -26.27 9.20 -12.31
CA LYS A 254 -26.80 8.77 -11.00
C LYS A 254 -25.74 9.05 -9.93
N PRO A 255 -26.02 9.92 -8.94
CA PRO A 255 -25.10 10.12 -7.82
C PRO A 255 -25.03 8.85 -6.95
N GLY A 256 -23.85 8.54 -6.40
CA GLY A 256 -23.64 7.40 -5.50
C GLY A 256 -23.08 6.16 -6.19
N HIS A 257 -22.07 6.33 -7.05
CA HIS A 257 -21.46 5.23 -7.81
C HIS A 257 -20.97 4.10 -6.88
N CYS A 258 -20.32 4.44 -5.77
CA CYS A 258 -19.82 3.47 -4.78
C CYS A 258 -20.92 2.56 -4.24
N ARG A 259 -22.03 3.14 -3.77
CA ARG A 259 -23.12 2.37 -3.13
C ARG A 259 -23.83 1.48 -4.15
N TYR A 260 -24.05 1.99 -5.35
CA TYR A 260 -24.65 1.22 -6.42
C TYR A 260 -23.76 0.03 -6.84
N LEU A 261 -22.45 0.26 -7.02
CA LEU A 261 -21.50 -0.79 -7.36
C LEU A 261 -21.38 -1.85 -6.26
N ALA A 262 -21.35 -1.44 -4.99
CA ALA A 262 -21.36 -2.35 -3.86
C ALA A 262 -22.58 -3.29 -3.90
N GLN A 263 -23.77 -2.73 -4.11
CA GLN A 263 -25.02 -3.49 -4.18
C GLN A 263 -25.08 -4.40 -5.41
N ALA A 264 -24.66 -3.91 -6.57
CA ALA A 264 -24.69 -4.67 -7.81
C ALA A 264 -23.75 -5.88 -7.80
N LEU A 265 -22.61 -5.76 -7.11
CA LEU A 265 -21.63 -6.85 -6.96
C LEU A 265 -21.87 -7.69 -5.69
N GLY A 266 -22.80 -7.28 -4.82
CA GLY A 266 -23.05 -7.95 -3.54
C GLY A 266 -21.87 -7.90 -2.58
N LEU A 267 -21.13 -6.78 -2.56
CA LEU A 267 -19.90 -6.60 -1.78
C LEU A 267 -20.11 -5.61 -0.63
N GLU A 268 -19.48 -5.90 0.51
CA GLU A 268 -19.34 -4.93 1.60
C GLU A 268 -18.29 -3.86 1.24
N GLU A 269 -18.26 -2.76 1.99
CA GLU A 269 -17.34 -1.64 1.73
C GLU A 269 -15.87 -2.08 1.69
N GLY A 270 -15.44 -2.89 2.67
CA GLY A 270 -14.06 -3.40 2.73
C GLY A 270 -13.68 -4.27 1.54
N ASP A 271 -14.61 -5.09 1.05
CA ASP A 271 -14.42 -5.95 -0.13
C ASP A 271 -14.42 -5.15 -1.43
N LEU A 272 -15.31 -4.16 -1.53
CA LEU A 272 -15.35 -3.25 -2.67
C LEU A 272 -14.02 -2.50 -2.81
N LEU A 273 -13.43 -2.04 -1.71
CA LEU A 273 -12.12 -1.36 -1.74
C LEU A 273 -11.00 -2.28 -2.23
N ILE A 274 -11.02 -3.56 -1.87
CA ILE A 274 -10.06 -4.56 -2.39
C ILE A 274 -10.25 -4.72 -3.91
N VAL A 275 -11.50 -4.90 -4.36
CA VAL A 275 -11.80 -5.08 -5.78
C VAL A 275 -11.47 -3.81 -6.58
N LEU A 276 -11.72 -2.63 -6.02
CA LEU A 276 -11.35 -1.34 -6.62
C LEU A 276 -9.82 -1.19 -6.75
N ALA A 277 -9.04 -1.63 -5.77
CA ALA A 277 -7.59 -1.60 -5.87
C ALA A 277 -7.09 -2.48 -7.04
N VAL A 278 -7.69 -3.67 -7.24
CA VAL A 278 -7.39 -4.53 -8.39
C VAL A 278 -7.84 -3.89 -9.70
N ALA A 279 -9.04 -3.30 -9.74
CA ALA A 279 -9.56 -2.61 -10.92
C ALA A 279 -8.70 -1.41 -11.33
N GLU A 280 -8.21 -0.64 -10.37
CA GLU A 280 -7.31 0.51 -10.59
C GLU A 280 -5.94 0.06 -11.14
N LYS A 281 -5.42 -1.12 -10.76
CA LYS A 281 -4.22 -1.70 -11.39
C LYS A 281 -4.45 -2.05 -12.87
N LEU A 282 -5.64 -2.56 -13.20
CA LEU A 282 -6.00 -2.95 -14.56
C LEU A 282 -6.30 -1.72 -15.44
N GLN A 283 -7.00 -0.74 -14.90
CA GLN A 283 -7.37 0.49 -15.57
C GLN A 283 -7.23 1.69 -14.61
N PRO A 284 -6.11 2.45 -14.70
CA PRO A 284 -5.89 3.62 -13.87
C PRO A 284 -6.98 4.69 -14.03
N GLY A 285 -7.34 5.36 -12.94
CA GLY A 285 -8.33 6.43 -12.88
C GLY A 285 -9.76 5.99 -12.52
N VAL A 286 -10.00 4.68 -12.37
CA VAL A 286 -11.31 4.12 -11.97
C VAL A 286 -11.60 4.46 -10.52
N TYR A 287 -10.58 4.39 -9.66
CA TYR A 287 -10.70 4.72 -8.24
C TYR A 287 -11.19 6.16 -8.06
N ALA A 288 -10.61 7.11 -8.80
CA ALA A 288 -11.05 8.51 -8.79
C ALA A 288 -12.50 8.63 -9.29
N PHE A 289 -12.84 8.02 -10.43
CA PHE A 289 -14.20 8.07 -10.99
C PHE A 289 -15.28 7.53 -10.03
N VAL A 290 -14.99 6.41 -9.35
CA VAL A 290 -15.94 5.76 -8.44
C VAL A 290 -16.05 6.55 -7.13
N MET A 291 -14.94 7.08 -6.62
CA MET A 291 -14.88 7.77 -5.33
C MET A 291 -15.17 9.27 -5.38
N ASP A 292 -15.05 9.90 -6.55
CA ASP A 292 -15.49 11.27 -6.81
C ASP A 292 -17.01 11.28 -7.04
N ASP A 293 -17.74 10.91 -6.00
CA ASP A 293 -19.10 11.42 -5.83
C ASP A 293 -18.95 12.94 -5.67
N ASN A 294 -19.48 13.73 -6.60
CA ASN A 294 -19.67 15.18 -6.48
C ASN A 294 -20.68 15.50 -5.36
N SER A 295 -20.38 15.11 -4.13
CA SER A 295 -21.08 15.56 -2.92
C SER A 295 -20.21 16.59 -2.19
N VAL A 296 -19.90 17.68 -2.88
CA VAL A 296 -19.72 18.96 -2.21
C VAL A 296 -20.91 19.81 -2.65
N PRO A 297 -21.92 20.08 -1.79
CA PRO A 297 -22.83 21.17 -2.08
C PRO A 297 -21.98 22.44 -2.13
N ARG A 298 -22.02 23.13 -3.27
CA ARG A 298 -21.57 24.53 -3.34
C ARG A 298 -22.38 25.39 -2.37
#